data_AF-A0A1J3HVC5-F1
#
_entry.id   AF-A0A1J3HVC5-F1
#
_cell.length_a   1.000
_cell.length_b   1.000
_cell.length_c   1.000
_cell.angle_alpha   90.00
_cell.angle_beta   90.00
_cell.angle_gamma   90.00
#
_symmetry.space_group_name_H-M   'P 1'
#
loop_
_entity.id
_entity.type
_entity.pdbx_description
1 polymer ?
#
loop_
_entity_poly.entity_id
_entity_poly.type
_entity_poly.pdbx_seq_one_letter_code
_entity_poly.pdbx_strand_id
1 'polypeptide(L)'
;NPGLVYDLGLEDYVLYMCSVGYNESAISQLVGRTTVCSNPRPSVLDFNLPSITIPNLNEEVTLTRTLTNVGPLNSVYRVAVEPPLGVQVTVTPETLVFDSTTKRVSFKVRVSTTHKINTGYYFGSLTW
;
A
#
# COMPACT_ATOMS: atom_id res chain seq x y z
N ASN A 1 19.83 -9.02 -4.33
CA ASN A 1 18.90 -8.57 -5.39
C ASN A 1 17.49 -8.94 -4.93
N PRO A 2 16.60 -7.97 -4.64
CA PRO A 2 15.32 -8.24 -3.96
C PRO A 2 14.22 -8.83 -4.86
N GLY A 3 14.40 -8.84 -6.19
CA GLY A 3 13.37 -9.27 -7.14
C GLY A 3 12.25 -8.24 -7.33
N LEU A 4 11.61 -7.81 -6.25
CA LEU A 4 10.51 -6.86 -6.24
C LEU A 4 10.82 -5.65 -5.33
N VAL A 5 10.35 -4.47 -5.70
CA VAL A 5 10.47 -3.24 -4.90
C VAL A 5 9.17 -2.45 -4.87
N TYR A 6 8.94 -1.73 -3.78
CA TYR A 6 7.86 -0.76 -3.64
C TYR A 6 8.40 0.64 -3.97
N ASP A 7 8.30 1.05 -5.23
CA ASP A 7 8.79 2.36 -5.65
C ASP A 7 7.85 3.49 -5.22
N LEU A 8 8.47 4.62 -4.86
CA LEU A 8 7.80 5.88 -4.52
C LEU A 8 8.49 7.04 -5.26
N GLY A 9 7.70 7.89 -5.91
CA GLY A 9 8.12 9.13 -6.52
C GLY A 9 7.57 10.37 -5.80
N LEU A 10 7.91 11.55 -6.31
CA LEU A 10 7.48 12.83 -5.73
C LEU A 10 5.95 12.95 -5.60
N GLU A 11 5.21 12.47 -6.59
CA GLU A 11 3.74 12.49 -6.57
C GLU A 11 3.16 11.66 -5.41
N ASP A 12 3.78 10.52 -5.08
CA ASP A 12 3.31 9.68 -3.97
C ASP A 12 3.46 10.41 -2.62
N TYR A 13 4.52 11.20 -2.45
CA TYR A 13 4.70 12.05 -1.27
C TYR A 13 3.72 13.22 -1.24
N VAL A 14 3.38 13.79 -2.40
CA VAL A 14 2.31 14.80 -2.50
C VAL A 14 0.98 14.22 -2.07
N LEU A 15 0.61 13.04 -2.58
CA LEU A 15 -0.61 12.33 -2.20
C LEU A 15 -0.61 11.95 -0.72
N TYR A 16 0.53 11.51 -0.17
CA TYR A 16 0.68 11.27 1.26
C TYR A 16 0.42 12.53 2.10
N MET A 17 1.04 13.67 1.75
CA MET A 17 0.81 14.93 2.45
C MET A 17 -0.66 15.37 2.36
N CYS A 18 -1.28 15.20 1.19
CA CYS A 18 -2.72 15.39 1.05
C CYS A 18 -3.52 14.47 1.98
N SER A 19 -3.18 13.19 2.07
CA SER A 19 -3.90 12.21 2.90
C SER A 19 -3.87 12.54 4.39
N VAL A 20 -2.75 13.07 4.90
CA VAL A 20 -2.56 13.36 6.34
C VAL A 20 -2.96 14.79 6.74
N GLY A 21 -3.49 15.58 5.80
CA GLY A 21 -4.13 16.87 6.14
C GLY A 21 -3.27 18.11 5.93
N TYR A 22 -2.11 18.04 5.26
CA TYR A 22 -1.32 19.24 4.98
C TYR A 22 -2.10 20.23 4.09
N ASN A 23 -1.79 21.52 4.29
CA ASN A 23 -2.33 22.61 3.48
C ASN A 23 -1.70 22.61 2.08
N GLU A 24 -2.53 22.74 1.05
CA GLU A 24 -2.09 22.78 -0.36
C GLU A 24 -1.05 23.85 -0.65
N SER A 25 -1.15 25.02 0.00
CA SER A 25 -0.17 26.11 -0.11
C SER A 25 1.20 25.72 0.43
N ALA A 26 1.24 25.00 1.57
CA ALA A 26 2.48 24.51 2.17
C ALA A 26 3.12 23.42 1.30
N ILE A 27 2.30 22.50 0.76
CA ILE A 27 2.78 21.47 -0.18
C ILE A 27 3.33 22.15 -1.44
N SER A 28 2.61 23.13 -1.98
CA SER A 28 3.02 23.86 -3.18
C SER A 28 4.35 24.58 -3.01
N GLN A 29 4.55 25.19 -1.84
CA GLN A 29 5.81 25.84 -1.49
C GLN A 29 6.96 24.84 -1.37
N LEU A 30 6.73 23.67 -0.75
CA LEU A 30 7.74 22.62 -0.59
C LEU A 30 8.15 22.00 -1.94
N VAL A 31 7.17 21.74 -2.81
CA VAL A 31 7.40 21.05 -4.09
C VAL A 31 7.79 22.02 -5.21
N GLY A 32 7.56 23.33 -5.03
CA GLY A 32 7.92 24.36 -6.00
C GLY A 32 6.94 24.50 -7.17
N ARG A 33 5.71 23.96 -7.04
CA ARG A 33 4.64 24.10 -8.04
C ARG A 33 3.27 24.03 -7.38
N THR A 34 2.26 24.63 -8.02
CA THR A 34 0.87 24.56 -7.55
C THR A 34 0.42 23.12 -7.41
N THR A 35 -0.07 22.78 -6.22
CA THR A 35 -0.59 21.47 -5.86
C THR A 35 -2.02 21.61 -5.40
N VAL A 36 -2.90 20.74 -5.90
CA VAL A 36 -4.30 20.63 -5.48
C VAL A 36 -4.54 19.20 -5.05
N CYS A 37 -5.04 19.01 -3.84
CA CYS A 37 -5.39 17.70 -3.31
C CYS A 37 -6.75 17.28 -3.88
N SER A 38 -6.88 16.00 -4.23
CA SER A 38 -8.16 15.46 -4.68
C SER A 38 -9.22 15.51 -3.58
N ASN A 39 -10.49 15.58 -3.98
CA ASN A 39 -11.64 15.36 -3.11
C ASN A 39 -12.48 14.19 -3.68
N PRO A 40 -12.61 13.05 -2.99
CA PRO A 40 -12.07 12.77 -1.65
C PRO A 40 -10.53 12.73 -1.63
N ARG A 41 -9.96 13.01 -0.45
CA ARG A 41 -8.52 12.88 -0.22
C ARG A 41 -8.12 11.40 -0.33
N PRO A 42 -6.90 11.09 -0.82
CA PRO A 42 -6.41 9.72 -0.87
C PRO A 42 -6.28 9.14 0.55
N SER A 43 -6.38 7.82 0.67
CA SER A 43 -6.12 7.14 1.95
C SER A 43 -4.63 7.15 2.25
N VAL A 44 -4.26 7.48 3.49
CA VAL A 44 -2.86 7.36 3.96
C VAL A 44 -2.34 5.93 3.82
N LEU A 45 -3.25 4.94 3.88
CA LEU A 45 -2.92 3.54 3.76
C LEU A 45 -2.48 3.15 2.35
N ASP A 46 -2.76 3.96 1.32
CA ASP A 46 -2.34 3.71 -0.06
C ASP A 46 -0.90 4.17 -0.35
N PHE A 47 -0.23 4.79 0.63
CA PHE A 47 1.20 5.12 0.48
C PHE A 47 2.01 3.82 0.31
N ASN A 48 2.76 3.73 -0.79
CA ASN A 48 3.36 2.48 -1.28
C ASN A 48 4.60 2.02 -0.48
N LEU A 49 4.46 1.84 0.83
CA LEU A 49 5.52 1.34 1.70
C LEU A 49 5.57 -0.19 1.73
N PRO A 50 6.76 -0.78 1.98
CA PRO A 50 6.96 -2.22 2.16
C PRO A 50 6.44 -2.73 3.53
N SER A 51 5.58 -1.97 4.20
CA SER A 51 4.91 -2.35 5.44
C SER A 51 3.48 -1.79 5.45
N ILE A 52 2.62 -2.45 6.22
CA ILE A 52 1.22 -2.08 6.40
C ILE A 52 0.98 -1.90 7.89
N THR A 53 0.52 -0.71 8.29
CA THR A 53 0.08 -0.43 9.66
C THR A 53 -1.31 0.17 9.59
N ILE A 54 -2.28 -0.49 10.21
CA ILE A 54 -3.67 -0.02 10.25
C ILE A 54 -4.02 0.29 11.71
N PRO A 55 -4.02 1.57 12.12
CA PRO A 55 -4.39 1.94 13.47
C PRO A 55 -5.89 1.74 13.68
N ASN A 56 -6.28 1.30 14.88
CA ASN A 56 -7.67 1.20 15.31
C ASN A 56 -8.58 0.45 14.32
N LEU A 57 -8.10 -0.65 13.73
CA LEU A 57 -8.90 -1.50 12.84
C LEU A 57 -10.18 -1.95 13.55
N ASN A 58 -11.31 -1.39 13.11
CA ASN A 58 -12.66 -1.63 13.63
C ASN A 58 -13.64 -2.03 12.51
N GLU A 59 -13.37 -1.58 11.28
CA GLU A 59 -14.10 -1.90 10.07
C GLU A 59 -13.19 -2.56 9.04
N GLU A 60 -13.77 -3.07 7.97
CA GLU A 60 -12.99 -3.58 6.85
C GLU A 60 -12.32 -2.44 6.09
N VAL A 61 -11.03 -2.61 5.82
CA VAL A 61 -10.21 -1.64 5.10
C VAL A 61 -9.58 -2.31 3.89
N THR A 62 -9.57 -1.60 2.77
CA THR A 62 -8.83 -2.02 1.57
C THR A 62 -7.76 -0.98 1.26
N LEU A 63 -6.55 -1.44 1.03
CA LEU A 63 -5.42 -0.61 0.58
C LEU A 63 -4.83 -1.18 -0.70
N THR A 64 -4.16 -0.32 -1.47
CA THR A 64 -3.49 -0.67 -2.72
C THR A 64 -1.99 -0.53 -2.57
N ARG A 65 -1.25 -1.49 -3.12
CA ARG A 65 0.21 -1.45 -3.26
C ARG A 65 0.59 -1.71 -4.71
N THR A 66 1.74 -1.20 -5.12
CA THR A 66 2.30 -1.40 -6.46
C THR A 66 3.72 -1.89 -6.35
N LEU A 67 3.99 -3.03 -6.96
CA LEU A 67 5.33 -3.61 -7.01
C LEU A 67 5.94 -3.41 -8.39
N THR A 68 7.22 -3.08 -8.40
CA THR A 68 8.06 -3.06 -9.60
C THR A 68 8.96 -4.29 -9.59
N ASN A 69 9.02 -5.02 -10.70
CA ASN A 69 9.99 -6.10 -10.87
C ASN A 69 11.36 -5.53 -11.28
N VAL A 70 12.36 -5.78 -10.43
CA VAL A 70 13.78 -5.45 -10.64
C VAL A 70 14.64 -6.72 -10.79
N GLY A 71 13.99 -7.89 -10.82
CA GLY A 71 14.59 -9.19 -11.07
C GLY A 71 14.48 -9.64 -12.54
N PRO A 72 14.55 -10.96 -12.79
CA PRO A 72 14.44 -11.53 -14.13
C PRO A 72 13.13 -11.21 -14.85
N LEU A 73 13.18 -11.18 -16.19
CA LEU A 73 11.98 -11.13 -17.04
C LEU A 73 11.15 -12.41 -16.90
N ASN A 74 9.85 -12.33 -17.18
CA ASN A 74 8.91 -13.46 -17.16
C ASN A 74 8.83 -14.12 -15.77
N SER A 75 8.80 -13.31 -14.71
CA SER A 75 8.71 -13.75 -13.33
C SER A 75 7.26 -13.80 -12.87
N VAL A 76 6.89 -14.86 -12.15
CA VAL A 76 5.56 -15.05 -11.57
C VAL A 76 5.71 -15.23 -10.06
N TYR A 77 4.98 -14.41 -9.30
CA TYR A 77 5.00 -14.43 -7.83
C TYR A 77 3.61 -14.80 -7.32
N ARG A 78 3.51 -15.70 -6.34
CA ARG A 78 2.25 -16.10 -5.72
C ARG A 78 2.29 -15.71 -4.25
N VAL A 79 1.25 -15.02 -3.81
CA VAL A 79 1.20 -14.51 -2.45
C VAL A 79 1.13 -15.63 -1.42
N ALA A 80 1.87 -15.47 -0.33
CA ALA A 80 1.72 -16.20 0.91
C ALA A 80 1.37 -15.20 2.02
N VAL A 81 0.28 -15.48 2.75
CA VAL A 81 -0.22 -14.60 3.81
C VAL A 81 -0.19 -15.34 5.14
N GLU A 82 0.45 -14.74 6.12
CA GLU A 82 0.43 -15.16 7.52
C GLU A 82 -0.33 -14.09 8.31
N PRO A 83 -1.65 -14.24 8.51
CA PRO A 83 -2.48 -13.18 9.03
C PRO A 83 -2.21 -12.94 10.53
N PRO A 84 -2.30 -11.69 11.02
CA PRO A 84 -2.28 -11.42 12.45
C PRO A 84 -3.43 -12.14 13.18
N LEU A 85 -3.23 -12.48 14.46
CA LEU A 85 -4.24 -13.16 15.27
C LEU A 85 -5.57 -12.38 15.28
N GLY A 86 -6.66 -13.05 14.89
CA GLY A 86 -8.01 -12.47 14.85
C GLY A 86 -8.23 -11.43 13.74
N VAL A 87 -7.29 -11.29 12.80
CA VAL A 87 -7.39 -10.45 11.62
C VAL A 87 -7.49 -11.34 10.37
N GLN A 88 -8.39 -11.00 9.46
CA GLN A 88 -8.48 -11.64 8.14
C GLN A 88 -7.79 -10.74 7.13
N VAL A 89 -6.96 -11.34 6.27
CA VAL A 89 -6.22 -10.64 5.22
C VAL A 89 -6.44 -11.36 3.90
N THR A 90 -6.94 -10.65 2.90
CA THR A 90 -7.13 -11.16 1.53
C THR A 90 -6.37 -10.28 0.55
N VAL A 91 -5.68 -10.91 -0.41
CA VAL A 91 -4.87 -10.21 -1.41
C VAL A 91 -5.44 -10.48 -2.80
N THR A 92 -5.54 -9.43 -3.63
CA THR A 92 -6.07 -9.57 -5.00
C THR A 92 -5.27 -8.70 -5.98
N PRO A 93 -4.72 -9.28 -7.06
CA PRO A 93 -4.72 -10.72 -7.39
C PRO A 93 -3.80 -11.52 -6.45
N GLU A 94 -4.02 -12.84 -6.34
CA GLU A 94 -3.13 -13.75 -5.58
C GLU A 94 -1.82 -14.07 -6.32
N THR A 95 -1.71 -13.70 -7.59
CA THR A 95 -0.54 -13.96 -8.43
C THR A 95 -0.21 -12.71 -9.24
N LEU A 96 1.07 -12.32 -9.23
CA LEU A 96 1.61 -11.24 -10.05
C LEU A 96 2.45 -11.83 -11.17
N VAL A 97 2.20 -11.37 -12.39
CA VAL A 97 2.92 -11.80 -13.58
C VAL A 97 3.65 -10.59 -14.15
N PHE A 98 4.96 -10.71 -14.32
CA PHE A 98 5.81 -9.68 -14.88
C PHE A 98 6.49 -10.19 -16.15
N ASP A 99 6.45 -9.40 -17.22
CA ASP A 99 7.05 -9.74 -18.50
C ASP A 99 7.84 -8.54 -19.09
N SER A 100 8.09 -8.56 -20.40
CA SER A 100 8.79 -7.46 -21.08
C SER A 100 7.99 -6.15 -21.11
N THR A 101 6.66 -6.23 -21.04
CA THR A 101 5.72 -5.10 -21.11
C THR A 101 5.16 -4.70 -19.74
N THR A 102 5.02 -5.66 -18.83
CA THR A 102 4.44 -5.48 -17.51
C THR A 102 5.55 -5.41 -16.47
N LYS A 103 5.99 -4.18 -16.16
CA LYS A 103 7.03 -3.92 -15.15
C LYS A 103 6.51 -3.65 -13.76
N ARG A 104 5.29 -3.13 -13.68
CA ARG A 104 4.63 -2.73 -12.44
C ARG A 104 3.28 -3.40 -12.37
N VAL A 105 2.96 -3.97 -11.22
CA VAL A 105 1.64 -4.58 -10.98
C VAL A 105 1.13 -4.09 -9.63
N SER A 106 -0.12 -3.64 -9.62
CA SER A 106 -0.81 -3.26 -8.39
C SER A 106 -1.63 -4.42 -7.84
N PHE A 107 -1.66 -4.53 -6.52
CA PHE A 107 -2.51 -5.47 -5.80
C PHE A 107 -3.22 -4.76 -4.66
N LYS A 108 -4.38 -5.29 -4.27
CA LYS A 108 -5.19 -4.83 -3.15
C LYS A 108 -5.02 -5.77 -1.98
N VAL A 109 -4.93 -5.21 -0.78
CA VAL A 109 -4.98 -5.95 0.47
C VAL A 109 -6.25 -5.52 1.20
N ARG A 110 -7.17 -6.46 1.39
CA ARG A 110 -8.38 -6.28 2.18
C ARG A 110 -8.13 -6.87 3.56
N VAL A 111 -8.36 -6.07 4.60
CA VAL A 111 -8.10 -6.41 5.99
C VAL A 111 -9.36 -6.18 6.81
N SER A 112 -9.79 -7.17 7.58
CA SER A 112 -10.91 -7.06 8.52
C SER A 112 -10.55 -7.72 9.85
N THR A 113 -11.22 -7.32 10.93
CA THR A 113 -10.97 -7.84 12.27
C THR A 113 -12.17 -8.63 12.79
N THR A 114 -11.89 -9.72 13.50
CA THR A 114 -12.88 -10.48 14.27
C THR A 114 -12.92 -10.07 15.74
N HIS A 115 -11.97 -9.22 16.18
CA HIS A 115 -11.94 -8.70 17.54
C HIS A 115 -13.08 -7.71 17.76
N LYS A 116 -13.87 -7.92 18.82
CA LYS A 116 -14.93 -6.99 19.24
C LYS A 116 -14.37 -5.71 19.87
N ILE A 117 -13.20 -5.82 20.51
CA ILE A 117 -12.45 -4.70 21.10
C ILE A 117 -10.99 -4.93 20.75
N ASN A 118 -10.35 -3.96 20.12
CA ASN A 118 -8.96 -4.05 19.71
C ASN A 118 -8.07 -3.51 20.83
N THR A 119 -7.51 -4.39 21.67
CA THR A 119 -6.78 -4.00 22.90
C THR A 119 -5.26 -4.09 22.78
N GLY A 120 -4.71 -4.40 21.60
CA GLY A 120 -3.27 -4.59 21.42
C GLY A 120 -2.81 -4.56 19.97
N TYR A 121 -1.50 -4.78 19.77
CA TYR A 121 -0.89 -4.89 18.45
C TYR A 121 -0.78 -6.37 18.04
N TYR A 122 -1.21 -6.66 16.82
CA TYR A 122 -1.12 -7.99 16.23
C TYR A 122 -0.29 -7.91 14.95
N PHE A 123 0.61 -8.87 14.77
CA PHE A 123 1.57 -8.90 13.68
C PHE A 123 1.36 -10.13 12.81
N GLY A 124 1.69 -9.99 11.53
CA GLY A 124 1.61 -11.01 10.50
C GLY A 124 2.53 -10.62 9.34
N SER A 125 2.48 -11.39 8.26
CA SER A 125 3.33 -11.16 7.08
C SER A 125 2.59 -11.40 5.77
N LEU A 126 3.08 -10.73 4.73
CA LEU A 126 2.69 -10.94 3.34
C LEU A 126 3.98 -11.10 2.55
N THR A 127 4.14 -12.26 1.91
CA THR A 127 5.33 -12.61 1.14
C THR A 127 4.94 -12.86 -0.32
N TRP A 128 5.76 -12.38 -1.24
CA TRP A 128 5.64 -12.60 -2.69
C TRP A 128 6.71 -13.55 -3.18
#